data_AF-A0A838GH88-F1
#
_entry.id   AF-A0A838GH88-F1
#
_cell.length_a   1.000
_cell.length_b   1.000
_cell.length_c   1.000
_cell.angle_alpha   90.00
_cell.angle_beta   90.00
_cell.angle_gamma   90.00
#
_symmetry.space_group_name_H-M   'P 1'
#
loop_
_entity.id
_entity.type
_entity.pdbx_description
1 polymer ?
#
loop_
_entity_poly.entity_id
_entity_poly.type
_entity_poly.pdbx_seq_one_letter_code
_entity_poly.pdbx_strand_id
1 'polypeptide(L)'
;GHRLNAVRLDSGDLDADSRMCRTRLDEAGMGEVRVLASGDIDEYRIERFVQASAPIDGYGVGGNLGVGLGTVESGTVGGVIGAVYKLAWYGGDHDEGASARIKLAGGGGKSTWPGKKVPYRIGNFERDVIELEGRPAPDNSRPLLQSLVVRGHLVADVPSIKEARSRAQASLEALPERLKELTVTEPYEVHMSDAVQRLRQVTIANLTIKRAG
;
A
#
# COMPACT_ATOMS: atom_id res chain seq x y z
N GLY A 1 -16.85 38.70 19.32
CA GLY A 1 -17.97 37.72 19.32
C GLY A 1 -17.46 36.38 18.82
N HIS A 2 -18.22 35.31 19.07
CA HIS A 2 -17.89 33.95 18.60
C HIS A 2 -18.71 33.62 17.35
N ARG A 3 -18.09 32.99 16.35
CA ARG A 3 -18.75 32.54 15.11
C ARG A 3 -18.91 31.02 15.15
N LEU A 4 -20.09 30.52 14.78
CA LEU A 4 -20.29 29.09 14.57
C LEU A 4 -19.45 28.66 13.36
N ASN A 5 -18.59 27.65 13.52
CA ASN A 5 -17.67 27.22 12.45
C ASN A 5 -18.12 25.95 11.74
N ALA A 6 -18.80 25.06 12.44
CA ALA A 6 -19.29 23.81 11.90
C ALA A 6 -20.38 23.20 12.78
N VAL A 7 -21.18 22.33 12.16
CA VAL A 7 -22.08 21.37 12.80
C VAL A 7 -21.62 19.95 12.45
N ARG A 8 -21.89 18.98 13.32
CA ARG A 8 -21.51 17.57 13.11
C ARG A 8 -22.74 16.68 13.13
N LEU A 9 -22.90 15.88 12.09
CA LEU A 9 -23.84 14.77 11.98
C LEU A 9 -23.07 13.48 12.31
N ASP A 10 -23.64 12.62 13.14
CA ASP A 10 -22.94 11.41 13.62
C ASP A 10 -23.75 10.11 13.56
N SER A 11 -25.00 10.19 13.10
CA SER A 11 -25.96 9.10 13.02
C SER A 11 -27.10 9.50 12.06
N GLY A 12 -27.98 8.56 11.74
CA GLY A 12 -29.11 8.80 10.84
C GLY A 12 -28.78 8.64 9.36
N ASP A 13 -29.62 9.23 8.52
CA ASP A 13 -29.40 9.30 7.07
C ASP A 13 -28.55 10.53 6.77
N LEU A 14 -27.22 10.34 6.83
CA LEU A 14 -26.26 11.44 6.71
C LEU A 14 -26.42 12.24 5.41
N ASP A 15 -26.92 11.65 4.32
CA ASP A 15 -27.20 12.41 3.08
C ASP A 15 -28.43 13.32 3.29
N ALA A 16 -29.57 12.74 3.65
CA ALA A 16 -30.81 13.51 3.88
C ALA A 16 -30.63 14.58 4.97
N ASP A 17 -29.98 14.20 6.08
CA ASP A 17 -29.72 15.08 7.21
C ASP A 17 -28.76 16.22 6.85
N SER A 18 -27.73 15.95 6.01
CA SER A 18 -26.82 17.01 5.54
C SER A 18 -27.55 18.05 4.70
N ARG A 19 -28.48 17.63 3.82
CA ARG A 19 -29.28 18.54 2.99
C ARG A 19 -30.22 19.38 3.83
N MET A 20 -30.95 18.74 4.74
CA MET A 20 -31.82 19.46 5.67
C MET A 20 -31.01 20.48 6.48
N CYS A 21 -29.86 20.07 7.01
CA CYS A 21 -29.00 20.94 7.79
C CYS A 21 -28.49 22.14 6.97
N ARG A 22 -28.00 21.89 5.75
CA ARG A 22 -27.54 22.93 4.83
C ARG A 22 -28.62 23.96 4.55
N THR A 23 -29.83 23.51 4.18
CA THR A 23 -30.98 24.40 3.93
C THR A 23 -31.28 25.29 5.13
N ARG A 24 -31.31 24.72 6.35
CA ARG A 24 -31.61 25.50 7.57
C ARG A 24 -30.53 26.52 7.90
N LEU A 25 -29.26 26.17 7.68
CA LEU A 25 -28.16 27.11 7.86
C LEU A 25 -28.23 28.25 6.84
N ASP A 26 -28.56 27.95 5.59
CA ASP A 26 -28.67 28.95 4.52
C ASP A 26 -29.85 29.91 4.77
N GLU A 27 -31.01 29.40 5.19
CA GLU A 27 -32.17 30.20 5.62
C GLU A 27 -31.84 31.14 6.79
N ALA A 28 -30.93 30.71 7.68
CA ALA A 28 -30.44 31.51 8.79
C ALA A 28 -29.30 32.49 8.40
N GLY A 29 -28.90 32.53 7.12
CA GLY A 29 -27.79 33.36 6.63
C GLY A 29 -26.40 32.85 7.03
N MET A 30 -26.27 31.57 7.40
CA MET A 30 -25.05 30.92 7.90
C MET A 30 -24.39 30.02 6.83
N GLY A 31 -24.25 30.54 5.61
CA GLY A 31 -23.68 29.81 4.47
C GLY A 31 -22.23 29.35 4.69
N GLU A 32 -21.49 29.99 5.59
CA GLU A 32 -20.10 29.67 5.92
C GLU A 32 -19.93 28.56 6.96
N VAL A 33 -21.01 28.16 7.65
CA VAL A 33 -20.98 27.10 8.66
C VAL A 33 -20.83 25.76 7.94
N ARG A 34 -19.78 25.01 8.26
CA ARG A 34 -19.50 23.72 7.63
C ARG A 34 -20.37 22.60 8.19
N VAL A 35 -20.75 21.63 7.36
CA VAL A 35 -21.42 20.39 7.75
C VAL A 35 -20.39 19.27 7.75
N LEU A 36 -20.10 18.69 8.92
CA LEU A 36 -19.20 17.56 9.06
C LEU A 36 -19.99 16.28 9.33
N ALA A 37 -19.58 15.17 8.74
CA ALA A 37 -20.19 13.87 8.97
C ALA A 37 -19.21 12.90 9.65
N SER A 38 -19.72 12.05 10.54
CA SER A 38 -18.98 10.96 11.19
C SER A 38 -19.94 9.79 11.47
N GLY A 39 -19.42 8.65 11.90
CA GLY A 39 -20.23 7.45 12.21
C GLY A 39 -20.17 6.40 11.12
N ASP A 40 -19.36 5.36 11.33
CA ASP A 40 -19.14 4.23 10.42
C ASP A 40 -18.89 4.64 8.96
N ILE A 41 -18.12 5.70 8.76
CA ILE A 41 -17.71 6.18 7.43
C ILE A 41 -16.50 5.39 6.94
N ASP A 42 -16.53 4.98 5.69
CA ASP A 42 -15.43 4.39 4.92
C ASP A 42 -15.30 5.11 3.56
N GLU A 43 -14.33 4.71 2.75
CA GLU A 43 -14.09 5.25 1.40
C GLU A 43 -15.28 5.09 0.45
N TYR A 44 -16.08 4.02 0.57
CA TYR A 44 -17.22 3.72 -0.31
C TYR A 44 -18.46 4.56 0.06
N ARG A 45 -18.67 4.82 1.34
CA ARG A 45 -19.68 5.78 1.83
C ARG A 45 -19.32 7.19 1.39
N ILE A 46 -18.05 7.58 1.52
CA ILE A 46 -17.57 8.87 1.03
C ILE A 46 -17.82 8.99 -0.48
N GLU A 47 -17.47 7.95 -1.27
CA GLU A 47 -17.75 7.93 -2.70
C GLU A 47 -19.25 8.12 -3.00
N ARG A 48 -20.14 7.39 -2.31
CA ARG A 48 -21.59 7.55 -2.44
C ARG A 48 -22.05 8.98 -2.14
N PHE A 49 -21.56 9.59 -1.06
CA PHE A 49 -21.91 10.96 -0.70
C PHE A 49 -21.43 11.97 -1.75
N VAL A 50 -20.21 11.80 -2.25
CA VAL A 50 -19.64 12.66 -3.30
C VAL A 50 -20.44 12.52 -4.60
N GLN A 51 -20.76 11.30 -5.03
CA GLN A 51 -21.58 11.04 -6.22
C GLN A 51 -22.99 11.63 -6.09
N ALA A 52 -23.60 11.54 -4.89
CA ALA A 52 -24.89 12.13 -4.59
C ALA A 52 -24.82 13.67 -4.45
N SER A 53 -23.64 14.29 -4.47
CA SER A 53 -23.46 15.72 -4.13
C SER A 53 -24.11 16.08 -2.79
N ALA A 54 -23.91 15.24 -1.78
CA ALA A 54 -24.35 15.53 -0.42
C ALA A 54 -23.55 16.73 0.13
N PRO A 55 -24.20 17.75 0.74
CA PRO A 55 -23.53 18.95 1.26
C PRO A 55 -22.79 18.65 2.57
N ILE A 56 -21.70 17.88 2.48
CA ILE A 56 -20.81 17.52 3.58
C ILE A 56 -19.42 18.06 3.26
N ASP A 57 -18.91 18.94 4.12
CA ASP A 57 -17.63 19.63 3.96
C ASP A 57 -16.44 18.82 4.50
N GLY A 58 -16.69 17.77 5.27
CA GLY A 58 -15.63 16.94 5.81
C GLY A 58 -16.14 15.68 6.51
N TYR A 59 -15.29 14.65 6.51
CA TYR A 59 -15.60 13.33 7.03
C TYR A 59 -14.67 12.97 8.20
N GLY A 60 -15.26 12.61 9.34
CA GLY A 60 -14.57 12.02 10.47
C GLY A 60 -14.57 10.50 10.35
N VAL A 61 -13.42 9.93 10.01
CA VAL A 61 -13.23 8.47 9.83
C VAL A 61 -12.50 7.88 11.04
N GLY A 62 -13.18 7.00 11.77
CA GLY A 62 -12.69 6.35 12.98
C GLY A 62 -12.05 5.00 12.71
N GLY A 63 -12.69 3.91 13.16
CA GLY A 63 -12.15 2.55 13.13
C GLY A 63 -11.72 2.06 11.74
N ASN A 64 -12.46 2.42 10.68
CA ASN A 64 -12.10 2.07 9.30
C ASN A 64 -10.70 2.58 8.91
N LEU A 65 -10.33 3.79 9.34
CA LEU A 65 -8.98 4.33 9.14
C LEU A 65 -8.00 3.86 10.22
N GLY A 66 -8.41 3.87 11.48
CA GLY A 66 -7.53 3.69 12.62
C GLY A 66 -6.99 2.26 12.77
N VAL A 67 -7.79 1.24 12.46
CA VAL A 67 -7.39 -0.17 12.56
C VAL A 67 -7.62 -0.95 11.27
N GLY A 68 -8.08 -0.28 10.20
CA GLY A 68 -8.37 -0.95 8.94
C GLY A 68 -9.47 -2.00 9.09
N LEU A 69 -10.57 -1.67 9.80
CA LEU A 69 -11.66 -2.61 10.10
C LEU A 69 -12.24 -3.29 8.85
N GLY A 70 -12.12 -2.63 7.70
CA GLY A 70 -12.86 -3.00 6.50
C GLY A 70 -14.35 -2.81 6.74
N THR A 71 -15.16 -3.19 5.76
CA THR A 71 -16.59 -2.95 5.84
C THR A 71 -17.34 -4.13 5.24
N VAL A 72 -18.24 -4.69 6.03
CA VAL A 72 -19.11 -5.80 5.60
C VAL A 72 -19.98 -5.38 4.42
N GLU A 73 -20.47 -4.13 4.42
CA GLU A 73 -21.31 -3.59 3.35
C GLU A 73 -20.59 -3.52 2.00
N SER A 74 -19.31 -3.10 1.98
CA SER A 74 -18.51 -3.05 0.75
C SER A 74 -17.78 -4.36 0.43
N GLY A 75 -17.97 -5.40 1.24
CA GLY A 75 -17.24 -6.67 1.12
C GLY A 75 -15.73 -6.54 1.35
N THR A 76 -15.27 -5.39 1.87
CA THR A 76 -13.85 -5.14 2.13
C THR A 76 -13.45 -5.87 3.40
N VAL A 77 -12.66 -6.93 3.26
CA VAL A 77 -12.06 -7.61 4.41
C VAL A 77 -10.99 -6.69 4.99
N GLY A 78 -11.26 -6.18 6.19
CA GLY A 78 -10.28 -5.42 6.94
C GLY A 78 -9.18 -6.28 7.53
N GLY A 79 -8.12 -5.60 7.96
CA GLY A 79 -7.19 -6.12 8.94
C GLY A 79 -6.10 -7.02 8.37
N VAL A 80 -4.87 -6.51 8.50
CA VAL A 80 -3.57 -7.17 8.34
C VAL A 80 -3.01 -7.17 6.92
N ILE A 81 -1.98 -6.34 6.72
CA ILE A 81 -1.02 -6.52 5.63
C ILE A 81 -0.36 -7.88 5.86
N GLY A 82 -0.52 -8.82 4.92
CA GLY A 82 0.05 -10.17 4.98
C GLY A 82 1.58 -10.23 4.86
N ALA A 83 2.28 -9.27 5.44
CA ALA A 83 3.73 -9.16 5.44
C ALA A 83 4.37 -10.32 6.22
N VAL A 84 5.46 -10.85 5.68
CA VAL A 84 6.19 -11.97 6.28
C VAL A 84 7.68 -11.71 6.27
N TYR A 85 8.37 -12.13 7.34
CA TYR A 85 9.83 -12.18 7.38
C TYR A 85 10.31 -13.58 7.01
N LYS A 86 11.22 -13.69 6.03
CA LYS A 86 11.75 -14.96 5.51
C LYS A 86 13.24 -14.87 5.26
N LEU A 87 13.97 -15.91 5.64
CA LEU A 87 15.37 -16.08 5.26
C LEU A 87 15.44 -16.45 3.77
N ALA A 88 16.06 -15.60 2.96
CA ALA A 88 16.26 -15.84 1.53
C ALA A 88 17.71 -16.22 1.17
N TRP A 89 18.66 -15.91 2.04
CA TRP A 89 20.09 -16.16 1.82
C TRP A 89 20.84 -16.27 3.15
N TYR A 90 21.76 -17.23 3.27
CA TYR A 90 22.59 -17.46 4.46
C TYR A 90 23.85 -18.29 4.12
N GLY A 91 25.03 -17.75 4.41
CA GLY A 91 26.33 -18.40 4.16
C GLY A 91 27.33 -17.47 3.46
N GLY A 92 28.51 -17.98 3.10
CA GLY A 92 29.51 -17.27 2.28
C GLY A 92 29.47 -17.66 0.80
N ASP A 93 30.40 -17.15 0.00
CA ASP A 93 30.48 -17.30 -1.47
C ASP A 93 31.01 -18.67 -1.94
N HIS A 94 30.47 -19.77 -1.41
CA HIS A 94 30.67 -21.09 -2.02
C HIS A 94 29.49 -21.37 -2.95
N ASP A 95 29.79 -21.72 -4.21
CA ASP A 95 28.94 -22.10 -5.34
C ASP A 95 27.60 -21.35 -5.54
N GLU A 96 27.29 -21.00 -6.78
CA GLU A 96 25.99 -20.40 -7.13
C GLU A 96 24.82 -21.26 -6.59
N GLY A 97 24.07 -20.72 -5.64
CA GLY A 97 22.90 -21.38 -5.04
C GLY A 97 23.15 -22.08 -3.70
N ALA A 98 24.38 -22.29 -3.22
CA ALA A 98 24.59 -22.97 -1.93
C ALA A 98 24.14 -22.11 -0.73
N SER A 99 24.26 -20.80 -0.84
CA SER A 99 23.82 -19.82 0.17
C SER A 99 22.36 -19.38 0.00
N ALA A 100 21.71 -19.73 -1.12
CA ALA A 100 20.29 -19.45 -1.32
C ALA A 100 19.40 -20.29 -0.38
N ARG A 101 18.31 -19.69 0.12
CA ARG A 101 17.34 -20.36 1.00
C ARG A 101 15.95 -20.23 0.41
N ILE A 102 15.28 -21.37 0.31
CA ILE A 102 13.89 -21.45 -0.16
C ILE A 102 13.09 -22.34 0.79
N LYS A 103 11.90 -21.86 1.16
CA LYS A 103 10.87 -22.68 1.77
C LYS A 103 9.93 -23.14 0.68
N LEU A 104 9.86 -24.46 0.46
CA LEU A 104 8.85 -25.06 -0.40
C LEU A 104 7.55 -25.22 0.39
N ALA A 105 6.44 -24.81 -0.22
CA ALA A 105 5.10 -25.09 0.27
C ALA A 105 4.44 -26.12 -0.65
N GLY A 106 3.61 -27.01 -0.09
CA GLY A 106 2.98 -28.13 -0.82
C GLY A 106 2.09 -27.72 -2.00
N GLY A 107 1.73 -26.45 -2.14
CA GLY A 107 1.13 -25.86 -3.34
C GLY A 107 2.00 -24.72 -3.86
N GLY A 108 2.44 -24.80 -5.12
CA GLY A 108 3.54 -24.01 -5.71
C GLY A 108 3.50 -22.47 -5.55
N GLY A 109 2.34 -21.88 -5.24
CA GLY A 109 2.16 -20.44 -5.04
C GLY A 109 2.65 -19.88 -3.70
N LYS A 110 2.96 -20.72 -2.70
CA LYS A 110 3.41 -20.25 -1.37
C LYS A 110 4.92 -20.42 -1.14
N SER A 111 5.68 -20.79 -2.17
CA SER A 111 7.13 -20.97 -2.06
C SER A 111 7.84 -19.62 -2.11
N THR A 112 8.85 -19.44 -1.26
CA THR A 112 9.59 -18.17 -1.18
C THR A 112 10.55 -17.99 -2.38
N TRP A 113 10.96 -16.75 -2.64
CA TRP A 113 12.01 -16.46 -3.63
C TRP A 113 13.39 -16.40 -2.97
N PRO A 114 14.37 -17.23 -3.38
CA PRO A 114 15.70 -17.25 -2.78
C PRO A 114 16.56 -16.03 -3.18
N GLY A 115 17.71 -15.87 -2.54
CA GLY A 115 18.75 -14.90 -2.89
C GLY A 115 18.58 -13.52 -2.27
N LYS A 116 19.68 -12.76 -2.23
CA LYS A 116 19.66 -11.33 -1.94
C LYS A 116 19.09 -10.59 -3.16
N LYS A 117 18.09 -9.75 -2.95
CA LYS A 117 17.31 -9.14 -4.03
C LYS A 117 17.14 -7.65 -3.81
N VAL A 118 17.06 -6.91 -4.90
CA VAL A 118 16.77 -5.49 -4.95
C VAL A 118 15.55 -5.29 -5.86
N PRO A 119 14.44 -4.72 -5.36
CA PRO A 119 13.33 -4.27 -6.18
C PRO A 119 13.70 -2.95 -6.89
N TYR A 120 13.38 -2.88 -8.18
CA TYR A 120 13.53 -1.71 -9.03
C TYR A 120 12.17 -1.32 -9.59
N ARG A 121 11.89 -0.02 -9.66
CA ARG A 121 10.75 0.51 -10.41
C ARG A 121 11.17 0.91 -11.80
N ILE A 122 10.49 0.39 -12.81
CA ILE A 122 10.69 0.75 -14.22
C ILE A 122 9.83 1.98 -14.54
N GLY A 123 10.46 2.97 -15.16
CA GLY A 123 9.82 4.21 -15.56
C GLY A 123 9.06 4.87 -14.42
N ASN A 124 7.92 5.46 -14.77
CA ASN A 124 7.03 6.10 -13.80
C ASN A 124 5.84 5.19 -13.46
N PHE A 125 6.11 4.14 -12.66
CA PHE A 125 5.11 3.12 -12.29
C PHE A 125 4.60 2.30 -13.49
N GLU A 126 5.48 1.92 -14.40
CA GLU A 126 5.13 0.98 -15.47
C GLU A 126 5.00 -0.45 -14.89
N ARG A 127 6.02 -0.87 -14.12
CA ARG A 127 6.11 -2.15 -13.41
C ARG A 127 7.26 -2.11 -12.41
N ASP A 128 7.28 -3.03 -11.46
CA ASP A 128 8.47 -3.29 -10.64
C ASP A 128 9.18 -4.58 -11.11
N VAL A 129 10.51 -4.57 -11.10
CA VAL A 129 11.36 -5.73 -11.38
C VAL A 129 12.18 -6.07 -10.14
N ILE A 130 12.11 -7.33 -9.71
CA ILE A 130 12.91 -7.87 -8.62
C ILE A 130 14.15 -8.53 -9.22
N GLU A 131 15.32 -7.97 -8.93
CA GLU A 131 16.62 -8.43 -9.44
C GLU A 131 17.51 -8.93 -8.29
N LEU A 132 18.51 -9.76 -8.58
CA LEU A 132 19.54 -10.16 -7.61
C LEU A 132 20.48 -9.00 -7.30
N GLU A 133 20.88 -8.89 -6.04
CA GLU A 133 21.91 -7.94 -5.62
C GLU A 133 23.23 -8.20 -6.38
N GLY A 134 23.93 -7.13 -6.79
CA GLY A 134 25.19 -7.20 -7.53
C GLY A 134 25.06 -7.34 -9.06
N ARG A 135 23.84 -7.54 -9.58
CA ARG A 135 23.56 -7.46 -11.02
C ARG A 135 23.37 -6.00 -11.47
N PRO A 136 23.59 -5.68 -12.75
CA PRO A 136 23.22 -4.38 -13.30
C PRO A 136 21.74 -4.08 -13.06
N ALA A 137 21.42 -2.82 -12.77
CA ALA A 137 20.05 -2.36 -12.70
C ALA A 137 19.39 -2.49 -14.08
N PRO A 138 18.08 -2.83 -14.16
CA PRO A 138 17.35 -2.77 -15.42
C PRO A 138 17.38 -1.36 -16.03
N ASP A 139 17.30 -1.28 -17.35
CA ASP A 139 17.22 0.00 -18.06
C ASP A 139 16.00 0.81 -17.61
N ASN A 140 16.13 2.15 -17.60
CA ASN A 140 15.08 3.09 -17.20
C ASN A 140 14.47 2.75 -15.82
N SER A 141 15.31 2.43 -14.83
CA SER A 141 14.83 2.00 -13.52
C SER A 141 15.45 2.76 -12.35
N ARG A 142 14.77 2.70 -11.20
CA ARG A 142 15.30 3.19 -9.91
C ARG A 142 15.14 2.14 -8.82
N PRO A 143 16.13 1.96 -7.93
CA PRO A 143 15.99 1.04 -6.80
C PRO A 143 14.94 1.53 -5.81
N LEU A 144 14.23 0.60 -5.17
CA LEU A 144 13.20 0.90 -4.17
C LEU A 144 13.66 0.66 -2.72
N LEU A 145 14.79 -0.03 -2.53
CA LEU A 145 15.42 -0.18 -1.21
C LEU A 145 16.59 0.79 -1.06
N GLN A 146 16.67 1.41 0.11
CA GLN A 146 17.77 2.27 0.53
C GLN A 146 18.36 1.74 1.84
N SER A 147 19.69 1.71 1.94
CA SER A 147 20.37 1.36 3.18
C SER A 147 20.15 2.44 4.23
N LEU A 148 19.44 2.11 5.32
CA LEU A 148 19.27 3.00 6.47
C LEU A 148 20.24 2.67 7.61
N VAL A 149 20.53 1.37 7.81
CA VAL A 149 21.42 0.88 8.86
C VAL A 149 22.50 0.00 8.24
N VAL A 150 23.77 0.31 8.53
CA VAL A 150 24.92 -0.50 8.12
C VAL A 150 25.78 -0.77 9.35
N ARG A 151 26.03 -2.05 9.65
CA ARG A 151 26.83 -2.49 10.81
C ARG A 151 26.38 -1.88 12.15
N GLY A 152 25.06 -1.75 12.35
CA GLY A 152 24.48 -1.19 13.57
C GLY A 152 24.45 0.34 13.65
N HIS A 153 24.93 1.05 12.62
CA HIS A 153 24.93 2.50 12.56
C HIS A 153 23.93 3.00 11.52
N LEU A 154 23.20 4.07 11.85
CA LEU A 154 22.40 4.80 10.86
C LEU A 154 23.35 5.46 9.86
N VAL A 155 23.11 5.26 8.57
CA VAL A 155 23.92 5.81 7.46
C VAL A 155 23.13 6.74 6.54
N ALA A 156 21.85 6.97 6.86
CA ALA A 156 20.98 7.87 6.15
C ALA A 156 20.05 8.57 7.15
N ASP A 157 19.67 9.80 6.81
CA ASP A 157 18.72 10.56 7.61
C ASP A 157 17.32 9.94 7.51
N VAL A 158 16.62 9.92 8.64
CA VAL A 158 15.22 9.52 8.68
C VAL A 158 14.38 10.72 8.22
N PRO A 159 13.54 10.56 7.17
CA PRO A 159 12.76 11.68 6.66
C PRO A 159 11.77 12.17 7.71
N SER A 160 11.56 13.48 7.74
CA SER A 160 10.49 14.10 8.51
C SER A 160 9.11 13.65 8.01
N ILE A 161 8.09 13.84 8.85
CA ILE A 161 6.69 13.57 8.47
C ILE A 161 6.28 14.38 7.24
N LYS A 162 6.79 15.62 7.11
CA LYS A 162 6.51 16.49 5.95
C LYS A 162 7.10 15.91 4.67
N GLU A 163 8.35 15.46 4.71
CA GLU A 163 9.01 14.84 3.56
C GLU A 163 8.36 13.51 3.20
N ALA A 164 7.99 12.69 4.20
CA ALA A 164 7.25 11.46 3.98
C ALA A 164 5.90 11.72 3.29
N ARG A 165 5.16 12.74 3.74
CA ARG A 165 3.89 13.17 3.12
C ARG A 165 4.09 13.67 1.70
N SER A 166 5.07 14.54 1.45
CA SER A 166 5.36 15.05 0.11
C SER A 166 5.74 13.93 -0.85
N ARG A 167 6.55 12.96 -0.40
CA ARG A 167 6.92 11.78 -1.19
C ARG A 167 5.71 10.88 -1.49
N ALA A 168 4.82 10.68 -0.52
CA ALA A 168 3.61 9.90 -0.71
C ALA A 168 2.67 10.58 -1.73
N GLN A 169 2.47 11.89 -1.61
CA GLN A 169 1.67 12.68 -2.54
C GLN A 169 2.23 12.61 -3.97
N ALA A 170 3.53 12.86 -4.16
CA ALA A 170 4.17 12.77 -5.46
C ALA A 170 4.09 11.35 -6.05
N SER A 171 4.15 10.31 -5.20
CA SER A 171 3.98 8.92 -5.63
C SER A 171 2.56 8.62 -6.10
N LEU A 172 1.54 9.16 -5.41
CA LEU A 172 0.14 9.03 -5.82
C LEU A 172 -0.15 9.81 -7.10
N GLU A 173 0.41 11.00 -7.28
CA GLU A 173 0.26 11.79 -8.51
C GLU A 173 0.85 11.06 -9.72
N ALA A 174 2.03 10.46 -9.53
CA ALA A 174 2.74 9.70 -10.56
C ALA A 174 2.13 8.33 -10.90
N LEU A 175 1.26 7.78 -10.04
CA LEU A 175 0.64 6.49 -10.25
C LEU A 175 -0.33 6.56 -11.45
N PRO A 176 -0.43 5.53 -12.31
CA PRO A 176 -1.47 5.45 -13.33
C PRO A 176 -2.87 5.55 -12.73
N GLU A 177 -3.78 6.29 -13.39
CA GLU A 177 -5.17 6.50 -12.89
C GLU A 177 -5.91 5.20 -12.57
N ARG A 178 -5.76 4.17 -13.41
CA ARG A 178 -6.34 2.83 -13.19
C ARG A 178 -5.95 2.17 -11.86
N LEU A 179 -4.85 2.61 -11.25
CA LEU A 179 -4.34 2.09 -9.96
C LEU A 179 -4.71 3.00 -8.78
N LYS A 180 -5.37 4.14 -9.02
CA LYS A 180 -5.89 5.06 -7.99
C LYS A 180 -7.34 4.75 -7.62
N GLU A 181 -8.01 3.90 -8.38
CA GLU A 181 -9.38 3.45 -8.11
C GLU A 181 -9.44 2.65 -6.80
N LEU A 182 -10.58 2.75 -6.09
CA LEU A 182 -10.81 1.98 -4.85
C LEU A 182 -10.79 0.47 -5.12
N THR A 183 -11.28 0.05 -6.29
CA THR A 183 -11.26 -1.34 -6.75
C THR A 183 -10.43 -1.46 -8.02
N VAL A 184 -9.21 -1.99 -7.89
CA VAL A 184 -8.30 -2.19 -9.02
C VAL A 184 -8.60 -3.52 -9.71
N THR A 185 -8.93 -3.46 -11.00
CA THR A 185 -9.20 -4.65 -11.84
C THR A 185 -7.93 -5.27 -12.41
N GLU A 186 -6.98 -4.43 -12.82
CA GLU A 186 -5.69 -4.83 -13.37
C GLU A 186 -4.57 -4.54 -12.36
N PRO A 187 -4.01 -5.57 -11.69
CA PRO A 187 -3.02 -5.35 -10.64
C PRO A 187 -1.73 -4.73 -11.21
N TYR A 188 -1.00 -4.03 -10.35
CA TYR A 188 0.33 -3.54 -10.67
C TYR A 188 1.30 -4.69 -10.93
N GLU A 189 2.06 -4.63 -12.02
CA GLU A 189 2.96 -5.70 -12.42
C GLU A 189 4.24 -5.74 -11.57
N VAL A 190 4.58 -6.93 -11.09
CA VAL A 190 5.84 -7.21 -10.38
C VAL A 190 6.50 -8.43 -10.99
N HIS A 191 7.63 -8.23 -11.66
CA HIS A 191 8.34 -9.25 -12.42
C HIS A 191 9.58 -9.73 -11.66
N MET A 192 9.80 -11.04 -11.61
CA MET A 192 11.06 -11.61 -11.16
C MET A 192 12.00 -11.70 -12.36
N SER A 193 13.22 -11.16 -12.25
CA SER A 193 14.21 -11.24 -13.33
C SER A 193 14.55 -12.69 -13.69
N ASP A 194 15.06 -12.91 -14.90
CA ASP A 194 15.53 -14.24 -15.32
C ASP A 194 16.59 -14.81 -14.37
N ALA A 195 17.42 -13.94 -13.79
CA ALA A 195 18.44 -14.37 -12.83
C ALA A 195 17.81 -14.87 -11.53
N VAL A 196 16.79 -14.19 -11.02
CA VAL A 196 16.01 -14.64 -9.85
C VAL A 196 15.27 -15.94 -10.15
N GLN A 197 14.69 -16.07 -11.34
CA GLN A 197 14.00 -17.30 -11.77
C GLN A 197 14.96 -18.49 -11.89
N ARG A 198 16.12 -18.30 -12.54
CA ARG A 198 17.17 -19.32 -12.62
C ARG A 198 17.68 -19.74 -11.25
N LEU A 199 17.95 -18.78 -10.36
CA LEU A 199 18.38 -19.09 -8.98
C LEU A 199 17.32 -19.93 -8.26
N ARG A 200 16.03 -19.60 -8.42
CA ARG A 200 14.94 -20.40 -7.84
C ARG A 200 14.96 -21.84 -8.36
N GLN A 201 15.10 -22.05 -9.67
CA GLN A 201 15.16 -23.39 -10.27
C GLN A 201 16.34 -24.20 -9.73
N VAL A 202 17.55 -23.63 -9.72
CA VAL A 202 18.77 -24.28 -9.19
C VAL A 202 18.60 -24.63 -7.71
N THR A 203 18.06 -23.70 -6.91
CA THR A 203 17.86 -23.92 -5.47
C THR A 203 16.87 -25.06 -5.22
N ILE A 204 15.80 -25.18 -6.02
CA ILE A 204 14.84 -26.27 -5.93
C ILE A 204 15.49 -27.61 -6.30
N ALA A 205 16.22 -27.66 -7.41
CA ALA A 205 16.90 -28.88 -7.86
C ALA A 205 17.87 -29.42 -6.78
N ASN A 206 18.66 -28.52 -6.18
CA ASN A 206 19.60 -28.88 -5.12
C ASN A 206 18.93 -29.42 -3.85
N LEU A 207 17.70 -28.97 -3.52
CA LEU A 207 16.94 -29.51 -2.40
C LEU A 207 16.40 -30.90 -2.69
N THR A 208 15.97 -31.18 -3.92
CA THR A 208 15.46 -32.50 -4.31
C THR A 208 16.57 -33.56 -4.27
N ILE A 209 17.76 -33.23 -4.77
CA ILE A 209 18.92 -34.13 -4.75
C ILE A 209 19.28 -34.50 -3.30
N LYS A 210 19.33 -33.51 -2.39
CA LYS A 210 19.63 -33.74 -0.96
C LYS A 210 18.57 -34.53 -0.19
N ARG A 211 17.35 -34.70 -0.73
CA ARG A 211 16.30 -35.52 -0.10
C ARG A 211 16.30 -36.96 -0.59
N ALA A 212 16.99 -37.25 -1.69
CA ALA A 212 17.00 -38.56 -2.34
C ALA A 212 18.23 -39.43 -1.99
N GLY A 213 19.26 -38.85 -1.37
CA GLY A 213 20.41 -39.56 -0.82
C GLY A 213 20.44 -39.45 0.70
#